data_AF-A0A0G9K600-F1
#
_entry.id   AF-A0A0G9K600-F1
#
_cell.length_a   1.000
_cell.length_b   1.000
_cell.length_c   1.000
_cell.angle_alpha   90.00
_cell.angle_beta   90.00
_cell.angle_gamma   90.00
#
_symmetry.space_group_name_H-M   'P 1'
#
loop_
_entity.id
_entity.type
_entity.pdbx_description
1 polymer ?
#
loop_
_entity_poly.entity_id
_entity_poly.type
_entity_poly.pdbx_seq_one_letter_code
_entity_poly.pdbx_strand_id
1 'polypeptide(L)'
;MLKLAYISKKILVALEPLDISLARFVKYSLADLNILIISMLNNQPKALNWAFFIFIKFTKWIFRDKGEKMREIKFRGIPLFGNEFVFGSLIIEKNEKGEDTYTIRRYENGKVSYFEVKPESVGQYTGLKDKNGIEIYEGDILKSNSARIIIVEWDIRFGVAQFIFKNIDKSSPYGRYLDTYNWITTDSNDVEITGNIYENPELYENNNNKWTRI
;
A
#
# COMPACT_ATOMS: atom_id res chain seq x y z
N MET A 1 0.82 -43.59 7.36
CA MET A 1 1.81 -42.57 7.75
C MET A 1 2.64 -42.01 6.58
N LEU A 2 3.36 -42.83 5.82
CA LEU A 2 4.27 -42.36 4.75
C LEU A 2 3.61 -41.54 3.61
N LYS A 3 2.39 -41.88 3.19
CA LYS A 3 1.65 -41.12 2.16
C LYS A 3 1.19 -39.72 2.63
N LEU A 4 0.91 -39.55 3.91
CA LEU A 4 0.47 -38.27 4.49
C LEU A 4 1.65 -37.32 4.74
N ALA A 5 2.78 -37.85 5.19
CA ALA A 5 4.03 -37.09 5.29
C ALA A 5 4.49 -36.56 3.92
N TYR A 6 4.32 -37.36 2.86
CA TYR A 6 4.62 -36.95 1.49
C TYR A 6 3.72 -35.82 0.97
N ILE A 7 2.42 -35.86 1.28
CA ILE A 7 1.47 -34.79 0.94
C ILE A 7 1.80 -33.50 1.71
N SER A 8 2.11 -33.60 3.02
CA SER A 8 2.49 -32.44 3.82
C SER A 8 3.74 -31.73 3.31
N LYS A 9 4.73 -32.51 2.84
CA LYS A 9 6.00 -31.99 2.31
C LYS A 9 5.82 -31.29 0.97
N LYS A 10 4.93 -31.81 0.10
CA LYS A 10 4.59 -31.16 -1.18
C LYS A 10 3.79 -29.86 -0.99
N ILE A 11 2.90 -29.80 -0.01
CA ILE A 11 2.17 -28.58 0.34
C ILE A 11 3.14 -27.53 0.89
N LEU A 12 4.08 -27.94 1.76
CA LEU A 12 5.09 -27.04 2.33
C LEU A 12 6.00 -26.40 1.27
N VAL A 13 6.47 -27.20 0.31
CA VAL A 13 7.32 -26.74 -0.82
C VAL A 13 6.56 -25.83 -1.78
N ALA A 14 5.25 -26.02 -1.95
CA ALA A 14 4.42 -25.14 -2.79
C ALA A 14 4.13 -23.77 -2.16
N LEU A 15 4.37 -23.61 -0.85
CA LEU A 15 4.06 -22.40 -0.08
C LEU A 15 5.28 -21.51 0.20
N GLU A 16 6.50 -21.92 -0.21
CA GLU A 16 7.74 -21.17 0.00
C GLU A 16 7.82 -19.77 -0.63
N PRO A 17 7.08 -19.40 -1.70
CA PRO A 17 7.13 -18.04 -2.22
C PRO A 17 6.08 -17.10 -1.61
N LEU A 18 5.28 -17.53 -0.61
CA LEU A 18 4.24 -16.68 0.00
C LEU A 18 4.79 -15.82 1.15
N ASP A 19 4.39 -14.55 1.12
CA ASP A 19 4.64 -13.48 2.08
C ASP A 19 4.76 -13.95 3.55
N ILE A 20 5.67 -13.33 4.30
CA ILE A 20 6.05 -13.69 5.69
C ILE A 20 4.85 -13.68 6.64
N SER A 21 3.81 -12.89 6.31
CA SER A 21 2.51 -12.87 7.00
C SER A 21 1.73 -14.20 6.86
N LEU A 22 1.71 -14.79 5.66
CA LEU A 22 1.12 -16.09 5.35
C LEU A 22 1.94 -17.25 5.94
N ALA A 23 3.27 -17.17 5.89
CA ALA A 23 4.16 -18.23 6.40
C ALA A 23 4.00 -18.46 7.92
N ARG A 24 3.81 -17.39 8.72
CA ARG A 24 3.52 -17.53 10.16
C ARG A 24 2.18 -18.20 10.43
N PHE A 25 1.17 -17.99 9.58
CA PHE A 25 -0.17 -18.53 9.76
C PHE A 25 -0.35 -19.96 9.22
N VAL A 26 0.33 -20.32 8.12
CA VAL A 26 0.42 -21.70 7.62
C VAL A 26 0.94 -22.65 8.71
N LYS A 27 1.86 -22.16 9.55
CA LYS A 27 2.40 -22.89 10.72
C LYS A 27 1.33 -23.16 11.78
N TYR A 28 0.40 -22.25 12.01
CA TYR A 28 -0.78 -22.47 12.88
C TYR A 28 -1.76 -23.46 12.23
N SER A 29 -2.01 -23.36 10.92
CA SER A 29 -2.92 -24.27 10.20
C SER A 29 -2.44 -25.72 10.19
N LEU A 30 -1.12 -25.95 10.18
CA LEU A 30 -0.54 -27.30 10.28
C LEU A 30 -0.74 -27.94 11.66
N ALA A 31 -0.74 -27.15 12.73
CA ALA A 31 -1.07 -27.63 14.07
C ALA A 31 -2.55 -28.03 14.17
N ASP A 32 -3.44 -27.23 13.59
CA ASP A 32 -4.88 -27.52 13.52
C ASP A 32 -5.21 -28.71 12.60
N LEU A 33 -4.49 -28.86 11.48
CA LEU A 33 -4.54 -30.04 10.60
C LEU A 33 -4.06 -31.31 11.33
N ASN A 34 -3.05 -31.21 12.18
CA ASN A 34 -2.61 -32.34 13.00
C ASN A 34 -3.67 -32.71 14.05
N ILE A 35 -4.33 -31.73 14.68
CA ILE A 35 -5.43 -31.96 15.62
C ILE A 35 -6.62 -32.63 14.93
N LEU A 36 -6.95 -32.19 13.70
CA LEU A 36 -7.97 -32.79 12.85
C LEU A 36 -7.67 -34.27 12.53
N ILE A 37 -6.43 -34.57 12.14
CA ILE A 37 -5.98 -35.93 11.81
C ILE A 37 -6.01 -36.83 13.06
N ILE A 38 -5.56 -36.35 14.22
CA ILE A 38 -5.61 -37.08 15.50
C ILE A 38 -7.06 -37.32 15.93
N SER A 39 -7.95 -36.32 15.74
CA SER A 39 -9.39 -36.43 16.00
C SER A 39 -10.07 -37.49 15.13
N MET A 40 -9.72 -37.55 13.84
CA MET A 40 -10.25 -38.54 12.90
C MET A 40 -9.76 -39.96 13.23
N LEU A 41 -8.52 -40.11 13.72
CA LEU A 41 -7.96 -41.39 14.16
C LEU A 41 -8.60 -41.92 15.44
N ASN A 42 -9.07 -41.03 16.33
CA ASN A 42 -9.68 -41.40 17.62
C ASN A 42 -11.23 -41.48 17.60
N ASN A 43 -11.85 -41.34 16.43
CA ASN A 43 -13.29 -41.47 16.17
C ASN A 43 -14.19 -40.66 17.14
N GLN A 44 -13.76 -39.45 17.53
CA GLN A 44 -14.51 -38.57 18.43
C GLN A 44 -15.39 -37.59 17.62
N PRO A 45 -16.73 -37.77 17.57
CA PRO A 45 -17.61 -36.99 16.68
C PRO A 45 -17.66 -35.49 17.02
N LYS A 46 -17.44 -35.12 18.29
CA LYS A 46 -17.39 -33.70 18.72
C LYS A 46 -16.20 -32.95 18.11
N ALA A 47 -15.07 -33.61 17.96
CA ALA A 47 -13.86 -33.01 17.41
C ALA A 47 -13.96 -32.84 15.88
N LEU A 48 -14.67 -33.75 15.19
CA LEU A 48 -14.98 -33.65 13.77
C LEU A 48 -15.90 -32.46 13.44
N ASN A 49 -16.91 -32.19 14.29
CA ASN A 49 -17.79 -31.03 14.13
C ASN A 49 -17.03 -29.71 14.36
N TRP A 50 -16.14 -29.66 15.36
CA TRP A 50 -15.36 -28.47 15.66
C TRP A 50 -14.35 -28.16 14.54
N ALA A 51 -13.69 -29.19 14.04
CA ALA A 51 -12.87 -29.16 12.84
C ALA A 51 -13.60 -28.67 11.59
N PHE A 52 -14.80 -29.18 11.33
CA PHE A 52 -15.63 -28.76 10.20
C PHE A 52 -16.04 -27.29 10.33
N PHE A 53 -16.31 -26.82 11.56
CA PHE A 53 -16.53 -25.40 11.84
C PHE A 53 -15.31 -24.52 11.54
N ILE A 54 -14.10 -24.96 11.91
CA ILE A 54 -12.85 -24.26 11.60
C ILE A 54 -12.61 -24.25 10.08
N PHE A 55 -12.84 -25.37 9.40
CA PHE A 55 -12.73 -25.48 7.95
C PHE A 55 -13.72 -24.56 7.23
N ILE A 56 -14.97 -24.48 7.67
CA ILE A 56 -15.95 -23.53 7.12
C ILE A 56 -15.55 -22.08 7.38
N LYS A 57 -15.01 -21.75 8.56
CA LYS A 57 -14.49 -20.40 8.81
C LYS A 57 -13.29 -20.07 7.94
N PHE A 58 -12.41 -21.03 7.72
CA PHE A 58 -11.24 -20.92 6.86
C PHE A 58 -11.63 -20.73 5.39
N THR A 59 -12.55 -21.54 4.87
CA THR A 59 -13.06 -21.38 3.50
C THR A 59 -13.83 -20.07 3.34
N LYS A 60 -14.69 -19.69 4.30
CA LYS A 60 -15.35 -18.38 4.29
C LYS A 60 -14.38 -17.20 4.36
N TRP A 61 -13.17 -17.39 4.88
CA TRP A 61 -12.12 -16.36 4.92
C TRP A 61 -11.30 -16.32 3.63
N ILE A 62 -10.93 -17.49 3.06
CA ILE A 62 -10.28 -17.61 1.74
C ILE A 62 -11.19 -17.06 0.64
N PHE A 63 -12.46 -17.43 0.68
CA PHE A 63 -13.50 -16.95 -0.23
C PHE A 63 -14.24 -15.75 0.35
N ARG A 64 -13.68 -15.08 1.37
CA ARG A 64 -14.15 -13.74 1.72
C ARG A 64 -13.75 -12.89 0.54
N ASP A 65 -14.66 -12.79 -0.41
CA ASP A 65 -14.64 -11.81 -1.47
C ASP A 65 -14.59 -10.46 -0.75
N LYS A 66 -13.38 -10.00 -0.43
CA LYS A 66 -13.13 -8.60 -0.14
C LYS A 66 -13.35 -7.97 -1.49
N GLY A 67 -14.61 -7.81 -1.91
CA GLY A 67 -14.97 -7.43 -3.28
C GLY A 67 -13.98 -6.40 -3.74
N GLU A 68 -13.05 -6.82 -4.60
CA GLU A 68 -11.80 -6.10 -4.79
C GLU A 68 -12.18 -4.82 -5.50
N LYS A 69 -12.41 -3.78 -4.70
CA LYS A 69 -12.77 -2.48 -5.20
C LYS A 69 -11.54 -2.03 -5.97
N MET A 70 -11.61 -2.07 -7.30
CA MET A 70 -10.53 -1.60 -8.15
C MET A 70 -10.09 -0.25 -7.61
N ARG A 71 -8.79 -0.12 -7.34
CA ARG A 71 -8.25 1.15 -6.87
C ARG A 71 -8.61 2.23 -7.88
N GLU A 72 -9.08 3.36 -7.39
CA GLU A 72 -9.31 4.51 -8.25
C GLU A 72 -7.96 4.98 -8.81
N ILE A 73 -7.89 5.15 -10.13
CA ILE A 73 -6.70 5.65 -10.80
C ILE A 73 -6.96 7.11 -11.14
N LYS A 74 -6.35 8.01 -10.37
CA LYS A 74 -6.38 9.45 -10.57
C LYS A 74 -5.00 10.05 -10.32
N PHE A 75 -4.77 11.18 -10.96
CA PHE A 75 -3.52 11.91 -10.93
C PHE A 75 -3.80 13.36 -10.59
N ARG A 76 -2.76 14.03 -10.07
CA ARG A 76 -2.71 15.48 -9.94
C ARG A 76 -1.49 16.04 -10.63
N GLY A 77 -1.50 17.34 -10.91
CA GLY A 77 -0.33 18.09 -11.36
C GLY A 77 -0.55 19.59 -11.25
N ILE A 78 0.51 20.37 -11.17
CA ILE A 78 0.49 21.84 -11.17
C ILE A 78 0.54 22.30 -12.63
N PRO A 79 -0.45 23.09 -13.12
CA PRO A 79 -0.44 23.62 -14.48
C PRO A 79 0.82 24.43 -14.79
N LEU A 80 1.26 24.43 -16.05
CA LEU A 80 2.46 25.20 -16.46
C LEU A 80 2.38 26.69 -16.08
N PHE A 81 1.19 27.28 -16.21
CA PHE A 81 0.92 28.69 -15.91
C PHE A 81 0.11 28.89 -14.62
N GLY A 82 0.02 27.86 -13.78
CA GLY A 82 -0.75 27.88 -12.53
C GLY A 82 0.10 27.49 -11.32
N ASN A 83 -0.48 27.69 -10.14
CA ASN A 83 0.18 27.39 -8.86
C ASN A 83 -0.59 26.35 -8.03
N GLU A 84 -1.82 26.00 -8.41
CA GLU A 84 -2.66 25.05 -7.68
C GLU A 84 -2.79 23.73 -8.42
N PHE A 85 -2.93 22.63 -7.68
CA PHE A 85 -3.11 21.31 -8.26
C PHE A 85 -4.43 21.19 -9.04
N VAL A 86 -4.32 20.68 -10.26
CA VAL A 86 -5.46 20.11 -10.99
C VAL A 86 -5.44 18.59 -10.86
N PHE A 87 -6.61 17.99 -10.94
CA PHE A 87 -6.87 16.57 -10.66
C PHE A 87 -7.66 15.94 -11.80
N GLY A 88 -7.29 14.72 -12.21
CA GLY A 88 -7.94 14.02 -13.31
C GLY A 88 -7.15 12.81 -13.80
N SER A 89 -7.33 12.47 -15.07
CA SER A 89 -6.60 11.41 -15.75
C SER A 89 -5.34 11.97 -16.41
N LEU A 90 -4.20 11.29 -16.24
CA LEU A 90 -2.94 11.68 -16.87
C LEU A 90 -2.90 11.18 -18.33
N ILE A 91 -2.48 12.07 -19.22
CA ILE A 91 -2.19 11.81 -20.62
C ILE A 91 -0.74 12.21 -20.86
N ILE A 92 0.06 11.31 -21.44
CA ILE A 92 1.45 11.57 -21.82
C ILE A 92 1.55 11.39 -23.33
N GLU A 93 1.94 12.46 -24.02
CA GLU A 93 2.05 12.49 -25.49
C GLU A 93 3.36 13.13 -25.91
N LYS A 94 3.87 12.77 -27.10
CA LYS A 94 5.05 13.44 -27.66
C LYS A 94 4.64 14.68 -28.44
N ASN A 95 5.29 15.81 -28.17
CA ASN A 95 5.14 17.01 -28.98
C ASN A 95 5.81 16.86 -30.35
N GLU A 96 5.68 17.88 -31.20
CA GLU A 96 6.29 17.92 -32.54
C GLU A 96 7.82 17.76 -32.54
N LYS A 97 8.47 18.06 -31.40
CA LYS A 97 9.92 17.92 -31.19
C LYS A 97 10.30 16.55 -30.64
N GLY A 98 9.33 15.67 -30.35
CA GLY A 98 9.54 14.35 -29.77
C GLY A 98 9.69 14.33 -28.24
N GLU A 99 9.46 15.45 -27.57
CA GLU A 99 9.54 15.59 -26.11
C GLU A 99 8.20 15.21 -25.47
N ASP A 100 8.25 14.65 -24.26
CA ASP A 100 7.04 14.22 -23.56
C ASP A 100 6.31 15.43 -22.94
N THR A 101 5.02 15.50 -23.20
CA THR A 101 4.08 16.49 -22.66
C THR A 101 3.12 15.79 -21.71
N TYR A 102 2.82 16.44 -20.58
CA TYR A 102 2.03 15.87 -19.50
C TYR A 102 0.76 16.68 -19.36
N THR A 103 -0.39 16.03 -19.56
CA THR A 103 -1.69 16.70 -19.51
C THR A 103 -2.62 16.00 -18.53
N ILE A 104 -3.24 16.78 -17.65
CA ILE A 104 -4.34 16.31 -16.80
C ILE A 104 -5.67 16.59 -17.50
N ARG A 105 -6.39 15.52 -17.83
CA ARG A 105 -7.75 15.57 -18.38
C ARG A 105 -8.76 15.46 -17.25
N ARG A 106 -9.62 16.47 -17.11
CA ARG A 106 -10.71 16.52 -16.13
C ARG A 106 -12.06 16.51 -16.84
N TYR A 107 -12.99 15.71 -16.34
CA TYR A 107 -14.39 15.73 -16.76
C TYR A 107 -15.25 16.28 -15.64
N GLU A 108 -15.94 17.39 -15.90
CA GLU A 108 -16.76 18.06 -14.90
C GLU A 108 -17.97 18.70 -15.58
N ASN A 109 -19.16 18.48 -15.03
CA ASN A 109 -20.42 19.07 -15.53
C ASN A 109 -20.66 18.90 -17.03
N GLY A 110 -20.32 17.72 -17.58
CA GLY A 110 -20.51 17.43 -19.00
C GLY A 110 -19.40 17.97 -19.92
N LYS A 111 -18.41 18.69 -19.39
CA LYS A 111 -17.31 19.29 -20.14
C LYS A 111 -15.99 18.59 -19.85
N VAL A 112 -15.16 18.48 -20.89
CA VAL A 112 -13.79 17.98 -20.78
C VAL A 112 -12.85 19.19 -20.80
N SER A 113 -11.97 19.27 -19.82
CA SER A 113 -10.88 20.25 -19.75
C SER A 113 -9.54 19.54 -19.77
N TYR A 114 -8.56 20.17 -20.41
CA TYR A 114 -7.18 19.69 -20.52
C TYR A 114 -6.26 20.74 -19.90
N PHE A 115 -5.38 20.30 -19.02
CA PHE A 115 -4.40 21.15 -18.37
C PHE A 115 -3.02 20.57 -18.62
N GLU A 116 -2.20 21.29 -19.38
CA GLU A 116 -0.78 20.95 -19.47
C GLU A 116 -0.11 21.29 -18.13
N VAL A 117 0.58 20.30 -17.56
CA VAL A 117 1.15 20.36 -16.21
C VAL A 117 2.66 20.20 -16.23
N LYS A 118 3.31 20.70 -15.18
CA LYS A 118 4.73 20.50 -14.93
C LYS A 118 5.01 19.02 -14.67
N PRO A 119 5.86 18.34 -15.48
CA PRO A 119 6.09 16.90 -15.36
C PRO A 119 6.49 16.47 -13.95
N GLU A 120 7.33 17.25 -13.28
CA GLU A 120 7.82 16.98 -11.94
C GLU A 120 6.74 17.02 -10.87
N SER A 121 5.64 17.75 -11.10
CA SER A 121 4.54 17.88 -10.13
C SER A 121 3.49 16.78 -10.25
N VAL A 122 3.63 15.90 -11.24
CA VAL A 122 2.67 14.83 -11.49
C VAL A 122 2.74 13.82 -10.35
N GLY A 123 1.61 13.61 -9.67
CA GLY A 123 1.51 12.66 -8.56
C GLY A 123 0.32 11.72 -8.72
N GLN A 124 0.53 10.42 -8.49
CA GLN A 124 -0.55 9.43 -8.50
C GLN A 124 -1.23 9.34 -7.12
N TYR A 125 -2.55 9.16 -7.12
CA TYR A 125 -3.29 8.82 -5.90
C TYR A 125 -2.93 7.43 -5.38
N THR A 126 -2.70 7.35 -4.07
CA THR A 126 -2.30 6.11 -3.39
C THR A 126 -3.45 5.11 -3.19
N GLY A 127 -4.71 5.55 -3.26
CA GLY A 127 -5.85 4.76 -2.82
C GLY A 127 -6.25 5.00 -1.36
N LEU A 128 -5.46 5.76 -0.61
CA LEU A 128 -5.61 5.99 0.82
C LEU A 128 -6.03 7.44 1.12
N LYS A 129 -6.70 7.61 2.25
CA LYS A 129 -7.10 8.91 2.77
C LYS A 129 -6.46 9.13 4.14
N ASP A 130 -6.19 10.38 4.47
CA ASP A 130 -5.73 10.79 5.79
C ASP A 130 -6.88 10.79 6.81
N LYS A 131 -6.60 11.14 8.07
CA LYS A 131 -7.61 11.19 9.15
C LYS A 131 -8.77 12.14 8.87
N ASN A 132 -8.56 13.17 8.04
CA ASN A 132 -9.55 14.18 7.68
C ASN A 132 -10.34 13.76 6.42
N GLY A 133 -10.08 12.58 5.86
CA GLY A 133 -10.70 12.08 4.64
C GLY A 133 -10.12 12.69 3.35
N ILE A 134 -8.98 13.39 3.45
CA ILE A 134 -8.27 13.98 2.32
C ILE A 134 -7.45 12.90 1.63
N GLU A 135 -7.45 12.91 0.31
CA GLU A 135 -6.81 11.90 -0.52
C GLU A 135 -5.30 12.09 -0.54
N ILE A 136 -4.56 10.99 -0.33
CA ILE A 136 -3.10 11.00 -0.26
C ILE A 136 -2.53 10.68 -1.65
N TYR A 137 -1.68 11.57 -2.14
CA TYR A 137 -0.99 11.47 -3.42
C TYR A 137 0.52 11.36 -3.24
N GLU A 138 1.21 10.91 -4.27
CA GLU A 138 2.66 10.99 -4.36
C GLU A 138 3.16 12.44 -4.14
N GLY A 139 4.23 12.57 -3.36
CA GLY A 139 4.81 13.84 -2.95
C GLY A 139 4.14 14.54 -1.76
N ASP A 140 3.06 13.97 -1.19
CA ASP A 140 2.48 14.51 0.04
C ASP A 140 3.39 14.32 1.25
N ILE A 141 3.33 15.29 2.16
CA ILE A 141 4.03 15.30 3.45
C ILE A 141 3.01 15.03 4.54
N LEU A 142 3.11 13.85 5.15
CA LEU A 142 2.25 13.42 6.24
C LEU A 142 2.91 13.66 7.58
N LYS A 143 2.08 14.01 8.57
CA LYS A 143 2.46 14.08 9.98
C LYS A 143 1.66 13.07 10.78
N SER A 144 2.34 12.26 11.59
CA SER A 144 1.68 11.39 12.57
C SER A 144 1.44 12.11 13.91
N ASN A 145 0.51 11.59 14.71
CA ASN A 145 0.36 11.99 16.12
C ASN A 145 1.65 11.86 16.95
N SER A 146 2.56 10.96 16.56
CA SER A 146 3.90 10.81 17.14
C SER A 146 4.94 11.81 16.60
N ALA A 147 4.48 12.88 15.95
CA ALA A 147 5.27 13.96 15.34
C ALA A 147 6.24 13.51 14.24
N ARG A 148 6.09 12.31 13.68
CA ARG A 148 6.92 11.85 12.56
C ARG A 148 6.52 12.59 11.30
N ILE A 149 7.51 13.03 10.53
CA ILE A 149 7.31 13.66 9.22
C ILE A 149 7.67 12.65 8.15
N ILE A 150 6.77 12.48 7.19
CA ILE A 150 6.78 11.36 6.26
C ILE A 150 6.47 11.85 4.86
N ILE A 151 7.13 11.28 3.85
CA ILE A 151 6.87 11.58 2.44
C ILE A 151 6.35 10.34 1.74
N VAL A 152 5.39 10.56 0.85
CA VAL A 152 4.87 9.55 -0.07
C VAL A 152 5.73 9.50 -1.33
N GLU A 153 6.43 8.40 -1.55
CA GLU A 153 7.26 8.17 -2.75
C GLU A 153 6.84 6.88 -3.44
N TRP A 154 6.94 6.82 -4.77
CA TRP A 154 6.91 5.55 -5.49
C TRP A 154 8.27 4.87 -5.40
N ASP A 155 8.31 3.65 -4.85
CA ASP A 155 9.55 2.87 -4.74
C ASP A 155 9.52 1.67 -5.68
N ILE A 156 10.65 1.48 -6.36
CA ILE A 156 10.91 0.33 -7.23
C ILE A 156 12.08 -0.54 -6.72
N ARG A 157 12.65 -0.19 -5.56
CA ARG A 157 13.77 -0.94 -4.98
C ARG A 157 13.33 -2.35 -4.64
N PHE A 158 14.27 -3.27 -4.71
CA PHE A 158 14.06 -4.70 -4.42
C PHE A 158 13.05 -5.41 -5.35
N GLY A 159 12.75 -4.84 -6.53
CA GLY A 159 11.88 -5.47 -7.52
C GLY A 159 10.39 -5.47 -7.13
N VAL A 160 10.01 -4.69 -6.11
CA VAL A 160 8.62 -4.49 -5.70
C VAL A 160 8.24 -3.05 -6.01
N ALA A 161 7.18 -2.87 -6.78
CA ALA A 161 6.66 -1.56 -7.13
C ALA A 161 5.53 -1.19 -6.17
N GLN A 162 5.78 -0.26 -5.25
CA GLN A 162 4.82 0.14 -4.23
C GLN A 162 5.00 1.59 -3.80
N PHE A 163 3.93 2.21 -3.33
CA PHE A 163 4.05 3.42 -2.54
C PHE A 163 4.76 3.12 -1.22
N ILE A 164 5.72 3.97 -0.87
CA ILE A 164 6.42 3.96 0.42
C ILE A 164 6.13 5.23 1.21
N PHE A 165 6.06 5.09 2.52
CA PHE A 165 6.01 6.19 3.46
C PHE A 165 7.39 6.29 4.11
N LYS A 166 8.18 7.25 3.63
CA LYS A 166 9.55 7.46 4.05
C LYS A 166 9.60 8.44 5.19
N ASN A 167 10.13 8.00 6.32
CA ASN A 167 10.35 8.88 7.46
C ASN A 167 11.55 9.81 7.18
N ILE A 168 11.33 11.11 7.27
CA ILE A 168 12.37 12.13 7.09
C ILE A 168 12.79 12.79 8.42
N ASP A 169 12.13 12.45 9.52
CA ASP A 169 12.49 12.92 10.86
C ASP A 169 13.73 12.16 11.38
N LYS A 170 14.82 12.90 11.58
CA LYS A 170 16.11 12.37 12.07
C LYS A 170 16.10 11.96 13.53
N SER A 171 15.12 12.40 14.31
CA SER A 171 15.00 12.09 15.74
C SER A 171 14.31 10.74 16.00
N SER A 172 13.69 10.16 14.97
CA SER A 172 12.96 8.90 15.09
C SER A 172 13.91 7.70 15.25
N PRO A 173 13.80 6.91 16.32
CA PRO A 173 14.54 5.64 16.46
C PRO A 173 14.02 4.54 15.52
N TYR A 174 12.90 4.78 14.84
CA TYR A 174 12.28 3.86 13.90
C TYR A 174 12.85 4.06 12.49
N GLY A 175 13.13 2.94 11.81
CA GLY A 175 13.81 2.91 10.51
C GLY A 175 13.18 3.76 9.40
N ARG A 176 13.93 3.88 8.29
CA ARG A 176 13.71 4.84 7.21
C ARG A 176 12.40 4.64 6.41
N TYR A 177 11.82 3.44 6.45
CA TYR A 177 10.67 3.05 5.63
C TYR A 177 9.62 2.34 6.49
N LEU A 178 8.35 2.70 6.30
CA LEU A 178 7.20 2.09 6.97
C LEU A 178 6.41 1.26 5.96
N ASP A 179 5.93 0.07 6.38
CA ASP A 179 4.98 -0.73 5.60
C ASP A 179 3.67 0.06 5.44
N THR A 180 3.32 0.34 4.19
CA THR A 180 2.44 1.45 3.82
C THR A 180 0.97 1.16 3.95
N TYR A 181 0.57 -0.07 3.66
CA TYR A 181 -0.84 -0.45 3.74
C TYR A 181 -1.26 -0.62 5.19
N ASN A 182 -0.50 -1.38 5.97
CA ASN A 182 -0.86 -1.68 7.36
C ASN A 182 -0.84 -0.43 8.25
N TRP A 183 0.01 0.56 7.97
CA TRP A 183 0.19 1.68 8.87
C TRP A 183 -0.90 2.76 8.76
N ILE A 184 -1.39 3.05 7.55
CA ILE A 184 -2.48 4.03 7.32
C ILE A 184 -3.86 3.41 7.51
N THR A 185 -4.03 2.11 7.23
CA THR A 185 -5.34 1.45 7.30
C THR A 185 -5.67 0.86 8.68
N THR A 186 -4.77 0.97 9.66
CA THR A 186 -5.06 0.53 11.04
C THR A 186 -5.60 1.69 11.86
N ASP A 187 -6.69 1.43 12.59
CA ASP A 187 -7.47 2.37 13.42
C ASP A 187 -6.66 3.12 14.52
N SER A 188 -5.36 2.84 14.65
CA SER A 188 -4.49 3.35 15.70
C SER A 188 -3.63 4.57 15.33
N ASN A 189 -3.62 5.03 14.07
CA ASN A 189 -2.76 6.15 13.65
C ASN A 189 -3.49 7.19 12.80
N ASP A 190 -3.77 8.35 13.42
CA ASP A 190 -4.21 9.55 12.73
C ASP A 190 -3.02 10.20 12.00
N VAL A 191 -2.88 9.93 10.70
CA VAL A 191 -1.98 10.69 9.83
C VAL A 191 -2.74 11.85 9.21
N GLU A 192 -2.09 12.99 9.09
CA GLU A 192 -2.64 14.21 8.49
C GLU A 192 -1.70 14.73 7.42
N ILE A 193 -2.26 15.12 6.28
CA ILE A 193 -1.49 15.83 5.26
C ILE A 193 -1.19 17.23 5.80
N THR A 194 0.10 17.58 5.85
CA THR A 194 0.59 18.88 6.34
C THR A 194 1.18 19.76 5.24
N GLY A 195 1.33 19.21 4.03
CA GLY A 195 1.87 19.91 2.87
C GLY A 195 2.27 18.90 1.80
N ASN A 196 2.99 19.37 0.78
CA ASN A 196 3.62 18.53 -0.23
C ASN A 196 4.98 19.12 -0.64
N ILE A 197 5.82 18.32 -1.30
CA ILE A 197 7.18 18.73 -1.67
C ILE A 197 7.27 19.86 -2.69
N TYR A 198 6.16 20.22 -3.35
CA TYR A 198 6.13 21.24 -4.40
C TYR A 198 5.67 22.61 -3.87
N GLU A 199 4.63 22.63 -3.03
CA GLU A 199 4.11 23.84 -2.40
C GLU A 199 4.82 24.17 -1.08
N ASN A 200 5.39 23.17 -0.40
CA ASN A 200 6.08 23.30 0.89
C ASN A 200 7.49 22.67 0.88
N PRO A 201 8.37 23.10 -0.04
CA PRO A 201 9.73 22.54 -0.13
C PRO A 201 10.51 22.70 1.18
N GLU A 202 10.24 23.73 1.97
CA GLU A 202 10.87 23.98 3.27
C GLU A 202 10.64 22.86 4.29
N LEU A 203 9.48 22.19 4.24
CA LEU A 203 9.18 21.05 5.13
C LEU A 203 10.05 19.85 4.77
N TYR A 204 10.44 19.72 3.51
CA TYR A 204 11.32 18.67 3.05
C TYR A 204 12.79 19.02 3.27
N GLU A 205 13.22 20.19 2.81
CA GLU A 205 14.61 20.64 2.83
C GLU A 205 15.17 20.78 4.25
N ASN A 206 14.40 21.35 5.18
CA ASN A 206 14.85 21.49 6.57
C ASN A 206 15.11 20.12 7.24
N ASN A 207 14.40 19.09 6.80
CA ASN A 207 14.56 17.73 7.28
C ASN A 207 15.61 16.93 6.46
N ASN A 208 15.92 17.32 5.23
CA ASN A 208 16.95 16.69 4.39
C ASN A 208 18.36 17.29 4.54
N ASN A 209 18.51 18.62 4.57
CA ASN A 209 19.77 19.36 4.34
C ASN A 209 20.88 19.24 5.42
N LYS A 210 20.72 18.46 6.50
CA LYS A 210 21.87 18.13 7.40
C LYS A 210 22.74 16.93 6.96
N TRP A 211 22.71 16.51 5.69
CA TRP A 211 23.50 15.36 5.21
C TRP A 211 24.57 15.68 4.15
N THR A 212 24.70 16.92 3.68
CA THR A 212 25.67 17.31 2.62
C THR A 212 26.92 18.05 3.11
N ARG A 213 27.27 17.94 4.40
CA ARG A 213 28.57 18.38 4.92
C ARG A 213 29.18 17.32 5.84
N ILE A 214 29.80 16.31 5.25
CA ILE A 214 30.94 15.57 5.84
C ILE A 214 31.90 15.24 4.71
#